data_AF-A0A951TD12-F1
#
_entry.id   AF-A0A951TD12-F1
#
_cell.length_a   1.000
_cell.length_b   1.000
_cell.length_c   1.000
_cell.angle_alpha   90.00
_cell.angle_beta   90.00
_cell.angle_gamma   90.00
#
_symmetry.space_group_name_H-M   'P 1'
#
loop_
_entity.id
_entity.type
_entity.pdbx_description
1 polymer ?
#
loop_
_entity_poly.entity_id
_entity_poly.type
_entity_poly.pdbx_seq_one_letter_code
_entity_poly.pdbx_strand_id
1 'polypeptide(L)' 'MTPYERRAVQAVHRLEESGAPFWRIRDALRTVQRVVHHRIFNDLVRAAWREGKGQSINNGGSTK' A
#
# COMPACT_ATOMS: atom_id res chain seq x y z
N MET A 1 -7.60 -6.39 -0.86
CA MET A 1 -7.62 -5.43 -1.99
C MET A 1 -8.54 -4.25 -1.64
N THR A 2 -8.04 -3.01 -1.60
CA THR A 2 -8.85 -1.81 -1.34
C THR A 2 -9.82 -1.52 -2.49
N PRO A 3 -10.87 -0.72 -2.24
CA PRO A 3 -11.70 -0.18 -3.31
C PRO A 3 -10.90 0.57 -4.39
N TYR A 4 -9.83 1.26 -4.01
CA TYR A 4 -8.95 1.99 -4.92
C TYR A 4 -8.08 1.07 -5.79
N GLU A 5 -7.47 0.05 -5.20
CA GLU A 5 -6.71 -0.99 -5.94
C GLU A 5 -7.63 -1.69 -6.94
N ARG A 6 -8.86 -2.00 -6.54
CA ARG A 6 -9.84 -2.67 -7.40
C ARG A 6 -10.25 -1.79 -8.59
N ARG A 7 -10.45 -0.49 -8.36
CA ARG A 7 -10.72 0.48 -9.43
C ARG A 7 -9.53 0.66 -10.37
N ALA A 8 -8.31 0.68 -9.85
CA ALA A 8 -7.11 0.85 -10.66
C ALA A 8 -6.85 -0.36 -11.56
N VAL A 9 -7.04 -1.58 -11.06
CA VAL A 9 -6.96 -2.81 -11.87
C VAL A 9 -8.06 -2.86 -12.93
N GLN A 10 -9.30 -2.50 -12.57
CA GLN A 10 -10.41 -2.41 -13.55
C GLN A 10 -10.15 -1.35 -14.62
N ALA A 11 -9.50 -0.24 -14.28
CA ALA A 11 -9.16 0.80 -15.25
C ALA A 11 -8.12 0.30 -16.26
N VAL A 12 -7.12 -0.46 -15.83
CA VAL A 12 -6.14 -1.09 -16.73
C VAL A 12 -6.84 -2.07 -17.68
N HIS A 13 -7.71 -2.93 -17.14
CA HIS A 13 -8.45 -3.92 -17.93
C HIS A 13 -9.34 -3.27 -19.01
N ARG A 14 -10.08 -2.20 -18.64
CA ARG A 14 -10.89 -1.45 -19.62
C ARG A 14 -10.05 -0.76 -20.68
N LEU A 15 -8.87 -0.24 -20.32
CA LEU A 15 -7.96 0.38 -21.28
C LEU A 15 -7.42 -0.65 -22.28
N GLU A 16 -7.09 -1.84 -21.81
CA GLU A 16 -6.64 -2.97 -22.64
C GLU A 16 -7.76 -3.43 -23.61
N GLU A 17 -8.98 -3.64 -23.11
CA GLU A 17 -10.15 -4.00 -23.93
C GLU A 17 -10.54 -2.93 -24.95
N SER A 18 -10.33 -1.65 -24.62
CA SER A 18 -10.64 -0.52 -25.52
C SER A 18 -9.59 -0.31 -26.63
N GLY A 19 -8.49 -1.08 -26.64
CA GLY A 19 -7.39 -0.87 -27.57
C GLY A 19 -6.65 0.45 -27.32
N ALA A 20 -6.66 0.95 -26.07
CA ALA A 20 -5.98 2.19 -25.71
C ALA A 20 -4.49 2.09 -26.02
N PRO A 21 -3.85 3.20 -26.46
CA PRO A 21 -2.45 3.17 -26.81
C PRO A 21 -1.59 2.77 -25.61
N PHE A 22 -0.53 1.99 -25.86
CA PHE A 22 0.30 1.38 -24.82
C PHE A 22 0.80 2.35 -23.74
N TRP A 23 1.08 3.61 -24.11
CA TRP A 23 1.52 4.63 -23.15
C TRP A 23 0.47 4.93 -22.07
N ARG A 24 -0.83 4.85 -22.38
CA ARG A 24 -1.94 5.01 -21.41
C ARG A 24 -2.02 3.83 -20.46
N ILE A 25 -1.86 2.61 -20.97
CA ILE A 25 -1.84 1.39 -20.15
C ILE A 25 -0.64 1.43 -19.21
N ARG A 26 0.54 1.85 -19.71
CA ARG A 26 1.76 2.03 -18.91
C ARG A 26 1.57 3.04 -17.77
N ASP A 27 0.87 4.14 -18.02
CA ASP A 27 0.61 5.17 -17.01
C ASP A 27 -0.36 4.70 -15.92
N ALA A 28 -1.41 3.96 -16.33
CA ALA A 28 -2.33 3.31 -15.40
C ALA A 28 -1.61 2.26 -14.53
N LEU A 29 -0.71 1.44 -15.12
CA LEU A 29 0.11 0.48 -14.38
C LEU A 29 1.07 1.14 -13.38
N ARG A 30 1.70 2.26 -13.74
CA ARG A 30 2.54 3.05 -12.81
C ARG A 30 1.73 3.56 -11.61
N THR A 31 0.48 3.95 -11.84
CA THR A 31 -0.43 4.39 -10.78
C THR A 31 -0.76 3.23 -9.84
N VAL A 32 -1.05 2.04 -10.37
CA VAL A 32 -1.24 0.82 -9.56
C VAL A 32 0.01 0.50 -8.73
N GLN A 33 1.19 0.52 -9.34
CA GLN A 33 2.46 0.30 -8.63
C GLN A 33 2.67 1.29 -7.49
N ARG A 34 2.39 2.58 -7.71
CA ARG A 34 2.54 3.61 -6.68
C ARG A 34 1.58 3.40 -5.50
N VAL A 35 0.34 2.98 -5.76
CA VAL A 35 -0.63 2.66 -4.70
C VAL A 35 -0.19 1.45 -3.88
N VAL A 36 0.30 0.39 -4.53
CA VAL A 36 0.80 -0.81 -3.85
C VAL A 36 2.04 -0.49 -3.02
N HIS A 37 3.03 0.22 -3.59
CA HIS A 37 4.22 0.64 -2.84
C HIS A 37 3.90 1.55 -1.67
N HIS A 38 2.99 2.52 -1.84
CA HIS A 38 2.55 3.38 -0.73
C HIS A 38 1.93 2.56 0.39
N ARG A 39 1.17 1.51 0.07
CA ARG A 39 0.56 0.63 1.08
C ARG A 39 1.59 -0.20 1.84
N ILE A 40 2.50 -0.84 1.12
CA ILE A 40 3.60 -1.59 1.74
C ILE A 40 4.42 -0.66 2.63
N PHE A 41 4.74 0.54 2.15
CA PHE A 41 5.44 1.55 2.95
C PHE A 41 4.64 1.97 4.18
N ASN A 42 3.34 2.23 4.06
CA ASN A 42 2.51 2.61 5.20
C ASN A 42 2.39 1.47 6.22
N ASP A 43 2.24 0.22 5.76
CA ASP A 43 2.21 -0.97 6.61
C ASP A 43 3.55 -1.20 7.32
N LEU A 44 4.68 -1.01 6.62
CA LEU A 44 6.03 -1.06 7.20
C LEU A 44 6.22 0.06 8.24
N VAL A 45 5.83 1.29 7.94
CA VAL A 45 5.89 2.41 8.88
C VAL A 45 4.99 2.15 10.08
N ARG A 46 3.80 1.57 9.90
CA ARG A 46 2.87 1.24 10.98
C ARG A 46 3.35 0.06 11.83
N ALA A 47 4.06 -0.90 11.22
CA ALA A 47 4.72 -2.00 11.92
C ALA A 47 5.90 -1.47 12.74
N ALA A 48 6.79 -0.68 12.14
CA ALA A 48 7.91 -0.02 12.81
C ALA A 48 7.44 0.90 13.95
N TRP A 49 6.34 1.64 13.75
CA TRP A 49 5.75 2.49 14.78
C TRP A 49 5.12 1.68 15.92
N ARG A 50 4.54 0.50 15.63
CA ARG A 50 4.04 -0.41 16.67
C ARG A 50 5.17 -1.03 17.48
N GLU A 51 6.26 -1.44 16.84
CA GLU A 51 7.44 -1.96 17.53
C GLU A 51 8.14 -0.88 18.36
N GLY A 52 8.19 0.37 17.88
CA GLY A 52 8.71 1.51 18.63
C GLY A 52 7.85 1.97 19.81
N LYS A 53 6.52 1.73 19.79
CA LYS A 53 5.61 2.03 20.92
C LYS A 53 5.32 0.85 21.84
N GLY A 54 5.69 -0.37 21.45
CA GLY A 54 5.61 -1.57 22.31
C GLY A 54 6.71 -1.63 23.38
N GLN A 55 7.74 -0.78 23.30
CA GLN A 55 8.85 -0.74 24.25
C GLN A 55 8.68 0.27 25.41
N SER A 56 7.49 0.87 25.60
CA SER A 56 7.25 1.85 26.67
C SER A 56 6.31 1.37 27.79
N ILE A 57 5.95 0.09 27.85
CA ILE A 57 5.11 -0.45 28.95
C ILE A 57 5.61 -1.83 29.35
N ASN A 58 6.76 -1.90 30.05
CA ASN A 58 7.16 -3.02 30.92
C ASN A 58 8.41 -2.69 31.77
N ASN A 59 8.56 -1.44 32.21
CA ASN A 59 9.45 -1.10 33.34
C ASN A 59 8.58 -0.54 34.46
N GLY A 60 7.86 -1.44 35.13
CA GLY A 60 6.91 -1.07 36.18
C GLY A 60 6.46 -2.30 36.95
N GLY A 61 7.39 -3.02 37.57
CA GLY A 61 7.01 -4.09 38.48
C GLY A 61 8.18 -4.96 38.94
N SER A 62 8.54 -4.80 40.20
CA SER A 62 9.20 -5.79 41.04
C SER A 62 10.74 -5.78 41.09
N THR A 63 11.27 -4.83 41.85
CA THR A 63 12.37 -5.10 42.78
C THR A 63 11.94 -4.64 44.17
N LYS A 64 11.46 -5.59 44.97
CA LYS A 64 11.49 -5.55 46.44
C LYS A 64 11.93 -6.92 46.91
#